data_AF-A0A6I9YBW3-F1
#
_entry.id   AF-A0A6I9YBW3-F1
#
_cell.length_a   1.000
_cell.length_b   1.000
_cell.length_c   1.000
_cell.angle_alpha   90.00
_cell.angle_beta   90.00
_cell.angle_gamma   90.00
#
_symmetry.space_group_name_H-M   'P 1'
#
loop_
_entity.id
_entity.type
_entity.pdbx_description
1 polymer ?
#
loop_
_entity_poly.entity_id
_entity_poly.type
_entity_poly.pdbx_seq_one_letter_code
_entity_poly.pdbx_strand_id
1 'polypeptide(L)'
;MMDAIKGTMTEIYNDLSKNTTGSTIAEIRRLRIEIEKLQWLHQQELSEMKHNLELTMAEMRQSLEQERDRLIAEVKKQLELEKQQAVDETKKKQWCANCKKEAIFYCCWNTSYCDYPCQQAHWPEHMKSCTQSATATQQETDSEVNSETLNKASQPGSSAQPAPTEATNAPKEKEAVVEKSKESVTTIPVVVSPTAGTMAMRTGVQYVQTTMPVQVRRV
;
A
#
# COMPACT_ATOMS: atom_id res chain seq x y z
N MET A 1 10.53 -46.03 77.93
CA MET A 1 9.78 -45.23 76.94
C MET A 1 9.59 -43.80 77.44
N MET A 2 8.93 -43.58 78.58
CA MET A 2 8.81 -42.25 79.22
C MET A 2 10.14 -41.48 79.33
N ASP A 3 11.23 -42.15 79.68
CA ASP A 3 12.52 -41.49 79.95
C ASP A 3 13.23 -41.01 78.67
N ALA A 4 13.04 -41.71 77.55
CA ALA A 4 13.50 -41.25 76.24
C ALA A 4 12.73 -39.99 75.81
N ILE A 5 11.42 -39.94 76.06
CA ILE A 5 10.56 -38.77 75.78
C ILE A 5 10.95 -37.58 76.68
N LYS A 6 11.31 -37.82 77.95
CA LYS A 6 11.83 -36.78 78.85
C LYS A 6 13.21 -36.27 78.42
N GLY A 7 14.08 -37.15 77.92
CA GLY A 7 15.37 -36.80 77.34
C GLY A 7 15.22 -35.84 76.17
N THR A 8 14.45 -36.23 75.14
CA THR A 8 14.20 -35.39 73.97
C THR A 8 13.50 -34.07 74.32
N MET A 9 12.55 -34.08 75.26
CA MET A 9 11.92 -32.85 75.74
C MET A 9 12.94 -31.90 76.41
N THR A 10 13.87 -32.46 77.20
CA THR A 10 14.91 -31.69 77.90
C THR A 10 15.95 -31.13 76.93
N GLU A 11 16.28 -31.86 75.86
CA GLU A 11 17.13 -31.37 74.75
C GLU A 11 16.45 -30.20 74.03
N ILE A 12 15.17 -30.33 73.66
CA ILE A 12 14.38 -29.26 73.03
C ILE A 12 14.35 -27.98 73.91
N TYR A 13 14.12 -28.12 75.22
CA TYR A 13 14.15 -26.96 76.14
C TYR A 13 15.56 -26.34 76.28
N ASN A 14 16.63 -27.14 76.21
CA ASN A 14 18.00 -26.63 76.25
C ASN A 14 18.38 -25.88 74.97
N ASP A 15 17.98 -26.38 73.80
CA ASP A 15 18.23 -25.69 72.53
C ASP A 15 17.43 -24.38 72.46
N LEU A 16 16.16 -24.40 72.88
CA LEU A 16 15.34 -23.19 72.95
C LEU A 16 15.90 -22.16 73.95
N SER A 17 16.40 -22.62 75.10
CA SER A 17 17.04 -21.78 76.13
C SER A 17 18.36 -21.14 75.65
N LYS A 18 19.22 -21.92 74.98
CA LYS A 18 20.49 -21.43 74.43
C LYS A 18 20.28 -20.45 73.26
N ASN A 19 19.27 -20.68 72.43
CA ASN A 19 19.00 -19.86 71.26
C ASN A 19 18.25 -18.55 71.58
N THR A 20 17.58 -18.44 72.73
CA THR A 20 16.71 -17.27 73.06
C THR A 20 17.41 -16.13 73.82
N THR A 21 18.40 -16.42 74.67
CA THR A 21 18.96 -15.42 75.62
C THR A 21 20.37 -14.93 75.27
N GLY A 22 21.12 -15.68 74.44
CA GLY A 22 22.57 -15.50 74.29
C GLY A 22 23.02 -14.24 73.53
N SER A 23 22.29 -13.84 72.47
CA SER A 23 22.45 -12.51 71.88
C SER A 23 21.30 -12.17 70.91
N THR A 24 20.18 -11.67 71.44
CA THR A 24 19.14 -11.00 70.64
C THR A 24 19.75 -9.91 69.75
N ILE A 25 20.84 -9.27 70.20
CA ILE A 25 21.62 -8.28 69.44
C ILE A 25 22.32 -8.89 68.22
N ALA A 26 22.92 -10.09 68.34
CA ALA A 26 23.52 -10.77 67.19
C ALA A 26 22.47 -11.24 66.19
N GLU A 27 21.31 -11.71 66.67
CA GLU A 27 20.19 -12.10 65.79
C GLU A 27 19.58 -10.90 65.05
N ILE A 28 19.42 -9.75 65.73
CA ILE A 28 19.05 -8.48 65.08
C ILE A 28 20.08 -8.07 64.00
N ARG A 29 21.38 -8.26 64.25
CA ARG A 29 22.43 -8.00 63.25
C ARG A 29 22.34 -8.97 62.06
N ARG A 30 22.13 -10.26 62.31
CA ARG A 30 21.96 -11.28 61.28
C ARG A 30 20.75 -11.00 60.39
N LEU A 31 19.61 -10.68 61.00
CA LEU A 31 18.38 -10.31 60.30
C LEU A 31 18.55 -9.02 59.48
N ARG A 32 19.29 -8.02 60.00
CA ARG A 32 19.61 -6.80 59.24
C ARG A 32 20.43 -7.09 57.98
N ILE A 33 21.47 -7.94 58.07
CA ILE A 33 22.27 -8.35 56.92
C ILE A 33 21.40 -9.10 55.89
N GLU A 34 20.49 -9.98 56.32
CA GLU A 34 19.60 -10.67 55.40
C GLU A 34 18.58 -9.71 54.74
N ILE A 35 18.07 -8.71 55.46
CA ILE A 35 17.23 -7.65 54.88
C ILE A 35 18.00 -6.84 53.83
N GLU A 36 19.23 -6.42 54.13
CA GLU A 36 20.08 -5.65 53.21
C GLU A 36 20.39 -6.47 51.93
N LYS A 37 20.65 -7.77 52.08
CA LYS A 37 20.83 -8.72 50.97
C LYS A 37 19.54 -8.92 50.15
N LEU A 38 18.39 -9.09 50.79
CA LEU A 38 17.09 -9.21 50.10
C LEU A 38 16.72 -7.93 49.34
N GLN A 39 16.99 -6.75 49.93
CA GLN A 39 16.81 -5.46 49.27
C GLN A 39 17.71 -5.32 48.04
N TRP A 40 18.98 -5.73 48.15
CA TRP A 40 19.91 -5.72 47.01
C TRP A 40 19.47 -6.67 45.89
N LEU A 41 19.07 -7.90 46.22
CA LEU A 41 18.55 -8.87 45.24
C LEU A 41 17.29 -8.36 44.54
N HIS A 42 16.34 -7.79 45.27
CA HIS A 42 15.14 -7.19 44.68
C HIS A 42 15.48 -6.00 43.76
N GLN A 43 16.42 -5.14 44.15
CA GLN A 43 16.88 -4.04 43.31
C GLN A 43 17.60 -4.52 42.04
N GLN A 44 18.33 -5.63 42.11
CA GLN A 44 18.91 -6.29 40.95
C GLN A 44 17.82 -6.81 40.01
N GLU A 45 16.84 -7.57 40.53
CA GLU A 45 15.72 -8.13 39.77
C GLU A 45 14.92 -7.04 39.04
N LEU A 46 14.58 -5.94 39.73
CA LEU A 46 13.92 -4.78 39.11
C LEU A 46 14.75 -4.16 37.97
N SER A 47 16.08 -4.11 38.13
CA SER A 47 16.99 -3.55 37.12
C SER A 47 17.08 -4.46 35.89
N GLU A 48 17.12 -5.78 36.10
CA GLU A 48 17.11 -6.79 35.04
C GLU A 48 15.77 -6.80 34.28
N MET A 49 14.64 -6.78 35.00
CA MET A 49 13.30 -6.67 34.38
C MET A 49 13.17 -5.40 33.52
N LYS A 50 13.67 -4.26 34.00
CA LYS A 50 13.67 -3.00 33.26
C LYS A 50 14.51 -3.09 31.98
N HIS A 51 15.72 -3.65 32.06
CA HIS A 51 16.58 -3.84 30.90
C HIS A 51 15.96 -4.78 29.85
N ASN A 52 15.38 -5.90 30.29
CA ASN A 52 14.72 -6.85 29.41
C ASN A 52 13.52 -6.22 28.68
N LEU A 53 12.71 -5.41 29.36
CA LEU A 53 11.62 -4.67 28.73
C LEU A 53 12.13 -3.63 27.71
N GLU A 54 13.19 -2.88 28.04
CA GLU A 54 13.81 -1.92 27.12
C GLU A 54 14.30 -2.60 25.83
N LEU A 55 14.93 -3.78 25.95
CA LEU A 55 15.36 -4.59 24.82
C LEU A 55 14.18 -5.07 23.96
N THR A 56 13.16 -5.69 24.57
CA THR A 56 11.96 -6.15 23.84
C THR A 56 11.25 -5.00 23.12
N MET A 57 11.19 -3.81 23.73
CA MET A 57 10.63 -2.62 23.08
C MET A 57 11.50 -2.06 21.96
N ALA A 58 12.82 -2.28 21.98
CA ALA A 58 13.71 -1.91 20.88
C ALA A 58 13.56 -2.87 19.69
N GLU A 59 13.56 -4.18 19.95
CA GLU A 59 13.33 -5.23 18.95
C GLU A 59 11.98 -5.06 18.23
N MET A 60 10.91 -4.78 18.99
CA MET A 60 9.58 -4.54 18.41
C MET A 60 9.57 -3.30 17.49
N ARG A 61 10.25 -2.21 17.86
CA ARG A 61 10.37 -1.02 17.00
C ARG A 61 11.14 -1.33 15.73
N GLN A 62 12.29 -1.99 15.85
CA GLN A 62 13.13 -2.38 14.71
C GLN A 62 12.36 -3.27 13.73
N SER A 63 11.58 -4.24 14.24
CA SER A 63 10.72 -5.11 13.42
C SER A 63 9.68 -4.32 12.61
N LEU A 64 9.01 -3.35 13.24
CA LEU A 64 8.04 -2.48 12.56
C LEU A 64 8.69 -1.55 11.53
N GLU A 65 9.88 -1.02 11.81
CA GLU A 65 10.63 -0.18 10.87
C GLU A 65 11.15 -0.98 9.67
N GLN A 66 11.63 -2.21 9.90
CA GLN A 66 12.04 -3.12 8.83
C GLN A 66 10.87 -3.50 7.93
N GLU A 67 9.69 -3.80 8.50
CA GLU A 67 8.50 -4.14 7.72
C GLU A 67 7.96 -2.92 6.96
N ARG A 68 7.98 -1.72 7.56
CA ARG A 68 7.70 -0.45 6.86
C ARG A 68 8.59 -0.32 5.63
N ASP A 69 9.90 -0.49 5.77
CA ASP A 69 10.85 -0.31 4.67
C ASP A 69 10.71 -1.38 3.58
N ARG A 70 10.39 -2.62 3.97
CA ARG A 70 10.03 -3.70 3.04
C ARG A 70 8.82 -3.33 2.19
N LEU A 71 7.75 -2.84 2.82
CA LEU A 71 6.53 -2.43 2.13
C LEU A 71 6.75 -1.19 1.23
N ILE A 72 7.50 -0.19 1.69
CA ILE A 72 7.86 0.98 0.88
C ILE A 72 8.70 0.57 -0.35
N ALA A 73 9.63 -0.36 -0.19
CA ALA A 73 10.44 -0.86 -1.31
C ALA A 73 9.59 -1.58 -2.37
N GLU A 74 8.65 -2.43 -1.95
CA GLU A 74 7.77 -3.14 -2.89
C GLU A 74 6.80 -2.18 -3.60
N VAL A 75 6.20 -1.21 -2.89
CA VAL A 75 5.35 -0.17 -3.52
C VAL A 75 6.14 0.65 -4.55
N LYS A 76 7.39 1.06 -4.24
CA LYS A 76 8.26 1.77 -5.19
C LYS A 76 8.56 0.93 -6.43
N LYS A 77 8.86 -0.36 -6.26
CA LYS A 77 9.12 -1.31 -7.35
C LYS A 77 7.89 -1.51 -8.24
N GLN A 78 6.71 -1.63 -7.65
CA GLN A 78 5.45 -1.75 -8.39
C GLN A 78 5.14 -0.48 -9.19
N LEU A 79 5.27 0.70 -8.59
CA LEU A 79 5.07 1.99 -9.28
C LEU A 79 6.06 2.20 -10.44
N GLU A 80 7.32 1.77 -10.30
CA GLU A 80 8.31 1.84 -11.37
C GLU A 80 7.96 0.91 -12.54
N LEU A 81 7.46 -0.30 -12.24
CA LEU A 81 6.98 -1.25 -13.25
C LEU A 81 5.75 -0.69 -14.00
N GLU A 82 4.76 -0.17 -13.29
CA GLU A 82 3.56 0.46 -13.87
C GLU A 82 3.91 1.68 -14.72
N LYS A 83 4.84 2.53 -14.25
CA LYS A 83 5.36 3.67 -15.02
C LYS A 83 6.01 3.20 -16.32
N GLN A 84 6.84 2.15 -16.27
CA GLN A 84 7.50 1.62 -17.46
C GLN A 84 6.47 1.05 -18.47
N GLN A 85 5.48 0.29 -17.98
CA GLN A 85 4.37 -0.19 -18.81
C GLN A 85 3.60 0.96 -19.45
N ALA A 86 3.24 2.00 -18.68
CA ALA A 86 2.54 3.17 -19.21
C ALA A 86 3.36 3.92 -20.27
N VAL A 87 4.68 4.04 -20.09
CA VAL A 87 5.60 4.61 -21.10
C VAL A 87 5.62 3.78 -22.38
N ASP A 88 5.67 2.45 -22.27
CA ASP A 88 5.77 1.59 -23.45
C ASP A 88 4.43 1.44 -24.19
N GLU A 89 3.28 1.49 -23.50
CA GLU A 89 1.98 1.67 -24.16
C GLU A 89 1.85 3.06 -24.81
N THR A 90 2.39 4.11 -24.18
CA THR A 90 2.39 5.46 -24.75
C THR A 90 3.14 5.50 -26.09
N LYS A 91 4.30 4.85 -26.19
CA LYS A 91 5.10 4.78 -27.42
C LYS A 91 4.42 4.07 -28.60
N LYS A 92 3.39 3.26 -28.36
CA LYS A 92 2.66 2.52 -29.42
C LYS A 92 1.60 3.38 -30.12
N LYS A 93 1.30 4.57 -29.60
CA LYS A 93 0.18 5.42 -30.04
C LYS A 93 0.65 6.75 -30.63
N GLN A 94 -0.22 7.36 -31.42
CA GLN A 94 -0.07 8.74 -31.87
C GLN A 94 -0.77 9.70 -30.90
N TRP A 95 -0.17 10.87 -30.65
CA TRP A 95 -0.64 11.81 -29.63
C TRP A 95 -0.93 13.17 -30.23
N CYS A 96 -2.06 13.76 -29.83
CA CYS A 96 -2.53 15.03 -30.34
C CYS A 96 -1.57 16.15 -29.93
N ALA A 97 -0.99 16.84 -30.91
CA ALA A 97 -0.02 17.91 -30.69
C ALA A 97 -0.59 19.01 -29.77
N ASN A 98 -1.88 19.33 -29.91
CA ASN A 98 -2.58 20.31 -29.09
C ASN A 98 -2.88 19.80 -27.66
N CYS A 99 -3.75 18.79 -27.52
CA CYS A 99 -4.38 18.44 -26.23
C CYS A 99 -3.88 17.14 -25.59
N LYS A 100 -2.89 16.47 -26.17
CA LYS A 100 -2.26 15.22 -25.68
C LYS A 100 -3.20 14.02 -25.49
N LYS A 101 -4.43 14.06 -26.02
CA LYS A 101 -5.28 12.87 -26.23
C LYS A 101 -4.71 12.02 -27.37
N GLU A 102 -5.13 10.76 -27.47
CA GLU A 102 -4.82 9.90 -28.61
C GLU A 102 -5.29 10.57 -29.93
N ALA A 103 -4.40 10.59 -30.91
CA ALA A 103 -4.67 11.19 -32.21
C ALA A 103 -5.28 10.17 -33.18
N ILE A 104 -6.21 10.64 -34.01
CA ILE A 104 -6.94 9.81 -35.00
C ILE A 104 -6.59 10.17 -36.45
N PHE A 105 -6.00 11.35 -36.69
CA PHE A 105 -5.46 11.74 -37.99
C PHE A 105 -4.12 12.49 -37.85
N TYR A 106 -3.40 12.55 -38.96
CA TYR A 106 -2.04 13.06 -39.08
C TYR A 106 -2.00 14.28 -39.99
N CYS A 107 -1.10 15.23 -39.72
CA CYS A 107 -0.80 16.33 -40.64
C CYS A 107 0.60 16.16 -41.22
N CYS A 108 1.67 16.32 -40.44
CA CYS A 108 3.03 16.12 -40.91
C CYS A 108 3.92 15.52 -39.82
N TRP A 109 5.21 15.28 -40.08
CA TRP A 109 6.08 14.51 -39.19
C TRP A 109 5.99 14.98 -37.75
N ASN A 110 5.77 14.03 -36.83
CA ASN A 110 5.56 14.27 -35.40
C ASN A 110 4.40 15.24 -35.04
N THR A 111 3.43 15.45 -35.95
CA THR A 111 2.25 16.30 -35.72
C THR A 111 0.96 15.61 -36.15
N SER A 112 0.22 15.10 -35.15
CA SER A 112 -1.07 14.41 -35.28
C SER A 112 -2.13 15.10 -34.41
N TYR A 113 -3.41 14.86 -34.68
CA TYR A 113 -4.54 15.49 -33.96
C TYR A 113 -5.65 14.48 -33.63
N CYS A 114 -6.37 14.74 -32.54
CA CYS A 114 -7.55 13.95 -32.15
C CYS A 114 -8.85 14.43 -32.81
N ASP A 115 -8.90 15.68 -33.28
CA ASP A 115 -10.08 16.31 -33.91
C ASP A 115 -9.68 17.62 -34.61
N TYR A 116 -10.48 18.10 -35.57
CA TYR A 116 -10.25 19.33 -36.32
C TYR A 116 -10.15 20.61 -35.46
N PRO A 117 -10.94 20.81 -34.38
CA PRO A 117 -10.75 21.95 -33.48
C PRO A 117 -9.36 21.99 -32.84
N CYS A 118 -8.74 20.83 -32.59
CA CYS A 118 -7.38 20.77 -32.07
C CYS A 118 -6.33 21.14 -33.14
N GLN A 119 -6.57 20.81 -34.40
CA GLN A 119 -5.74 21.27 -35.51
C GLN A 119 -5.83 22.80 -35.68
N GLN A 120 -7.05 23.35 -35.69
CA GLN A 120 -7.28 24.79 -35.84
C GLN A 120 -6.66 25.60 -34.70
N ALA A 121 -6.77 25.13 -33.45
CA ALA A 121 -6.17 25.79 -32.29
C ALA A 121 -4.63 25.82 -32.33
N HIS A 122 -4.00 24.73 -32.77
CA HIS A 122 -2.53 24.63 -32.88
C HIS A 122 -1.96 25.24 -34.17
N TRP A 123 -2.80 25.49 -35.18
CA TRP A 123 -2.38 25.97 -36.51
C TRP A 123 -1.49 27.23 -36.51
N PRO A 124 -1.76 28.30 -35.72
CA PRO A 124 -0.91 29.50 -35.70
C PRO A 124 0.54 29.25 -35.23
N GLU A 125 0.77 28.18 -34.46
CA GLU A 125 2.09 27.72 -34.06
C GLU A 125 2.66 26.77 -35.11
N HIS A 126 1.89 25.74 -35.49
CA HIS A 126 2.30 24.67 -36.39
C HIS A 126 2.64 25.12 -37.82
N MET A 127 1.93 26.12 -38.36
CA MET A 127 2.09 26.57 -39.76
C MET A 127 3.54 26.94 -40.11
N LYS A 128 4.33 27.37 -39.12
CA LYS A 128 5.74 27.76 -39.27
C LYS A 128 6.68 26.58 -39.55
N SER A 129 6.27 25.36 -39.23
CA SER A 129 7.07 24.12 -39.34
C SER A 129 6.34 22.99 -40.08
N CYS A 130 5.15 23.25 -40.63
CA CYS A 130 4.38 22.28 -41.40
C CYS A 130 5.11 21.88 -42.69
N THR A 131 5.50 20.61 -42.80
CA THR A 131 6.23 20.11 -43.99
C THR A 131 5.32 19.81 -45.18
N GLN A 132 4.00 19.70 -45.00
CA GLN A 132 3.05 19.57 -46.13
C GLN A 132 2.86 20.90 -46.89
N SER A 133 3.04 22.05 -46.23
CA SER A 133 2.86 23.36 -46.87
C SER A 133 3.96 23.69 -47.89
N ALA A 134 5.12 23.03 -47.81
CA ALA A 134 6.24 23.24 -48.74
C ALA A 134 6.12 22.41 -50.03
N THR A 135 5.45 21.26 -50.00
CA THR A 135 5.34 20.36 -51.16
C THR A 135 4.28 20.78 -52.18
N ALA A 136 3.32 21.61 -51.79
CA ALA A 136 2.25 22.07 -52.68
C ALA A 136 2.72 23.05 -53.78
N THR A 137 3.88 23.69 -53.63
CA THR A 137 4.36 24.76 -54.53
C THR A 137 5.30 24.26 -55.64
N GLN A 138 5.48 22.95 -55.80
CA GLN A 138 6.40 22.35 -56.79
C GLN A 138 5.71 21.53 -57.90
N GLN A 139 4.39 21.64 -58.07
CA GLN A 139 3.63 20.84 -59.05
C GLN A 139 2.89 21.67 -60.13
N GLU A 140 3.36 22.89 -60.44
CA GLU A 140 2.81 23.73 -61.52
C GLU A 140 3.79 24.01 -62.68
N THR A 141 4.98 23.40 -62.71
CA THR A 141 5.97 23.59 -63.80
C THR A 141 6.63 22.29 -64.24
N ASP A 142 5.86 21.41 -64.89
CA ASP A 142 6.30 20.56 -66.03
C ASP A 142 5.18 19.59 -66.42
N SER A 143 4.30 20.01 -67.33
CA SER A 143 3.35 19.15 -68.04
C SER A 143 2.81 19.82 -69.31
N GLU A 144 3.71 20.18 -70.23
CA GLU A 144 3.32 20.45 -71.62
C GLU A 144 4.35 19.85 -72.60
N VAL A 145 3.85 19.32 -73.73
CA VAL A 145 4.60 18.69 -74.84
C VAL A 145 5.18 17.28 -74.58
N ASN A 146 4.36 16.25 -74.83
CA ASN A 146 4.58 15.44 -76.05
C ASN A 146 3.25 14.89 -76.58
N SER A 147 3.16 14.72 -77.90
CA SER A 147 1.92 14.64 -78.66
C SER A 147 1.43 13.22 -78.94
N GLU A 148 0.10 13.10 -79.00
CA GLU A 148 -0.67 12.33 -79.97
C GLU A 148 -0.31 10.85 -80.25
N THR A 149 -1.21 9.95 -79.86
CA THR A 149 -1.78 9.01 -80.84
C THR A 149 -3.28 8.84 -80.60
N LEU A 150 -4.08 9.28 -81.57
CA LEU A 150 -5.54 9.17 -81.58
C LEU A 150 -6.00 7.73 -81.91
N ASN A 151 -7.06 7.26 -81.26
CA ASN A 151 -8.03 6.32 -81.86
C ASN A 151 -9.41 6.37 -81.17
N LYS A 152 -10.47 6.08 -81.94
CA LYS A 152 -11.86 6.52 -81.72
C LYS A 152 -12.83 5.58 -82.48
N ALA A 153 -14.05 5.27 -82.04
CA ALA A 153 -14.87 5.76 -80.92
C ALA A 153 -15.20 4.57 -79.92
N SER A 154 -16.31 4.43 -79.18
CA SER A 154 -17.61 5.13 -79.14
C SER A 154 -18.37 4.96 -77.81
N GLN A 155 -19.54 5.60 -77.71
CA GLN A 155 -20.60 5.45 -76.68
C GLN A 155 -21.95 5.10 -77.39
N PRO A 156 -23.13 4.89 -76.72
CA PRO A 156 -23.48 5.07 -75.30
C PRO A 156 -24.28 3.91 -74.63
N GLY A 157 -24.56 4.02 -73.32
CA GLY A 157 -25.49 3.14 -72.58
C GLY A 157 -25.81 3.70 -71.18
N SER A 158 -27.08 3.61 -70.75
CA SER A 158 -27.61 4.33 -69.57
C SER A 158 -27.93 3.43 -68.37
N SER A 159 -27.95 4.04 -67.17
CA SER A 159 -28.58 3.63 -65.90
C SER A 159 -28.74 2.15 -65.50
N ALA A 160 -28.14 1.76 -64.38
CA ALA A 160 -28.80 0.94 -63.36
C ALA A 160 -28.16 1.07 -61.96
N GLN A 161 -29.00 1.04 -60.93
CA GLN A 161 -28.68 1.02 -59.50
C GLN A 161 -28.31 -0.43 -59.05
N PRO A 162 -27.70 -0.64 -57.86
CA PRO A 162 -28.56 -0.94 -56.71
C PRO A 162 -28.14 -0.34 -55.35
N ALA A 163 -29.09 -0.46 -54.42
CA ALA A 163 -29.26 0.22 -53.13
C ALA A 163 -28.19 -0.01 -52.03
N PRO A 164 -28.14 0.90 -51.02
CA PRO A 164 -27.48 0.66 -49.73
C PRO A 164 -28.35 -0.16 -48.77
N THR A 165 -27.73 -0.78 -47.76
CA THR A 165 -28.43 -1.34 -46.59
C THR A 165 -28.28 -0.42 -45.38
N GLU A 166 -29.33 0.33 -45.08
CA GLU A 166 -29.54 1.01 -43.80
C GLU A 166 -30.38 0.10 -42.88
N ALA A 167 -30.15 0.13 -41.57
CA ALA A 167 -31.03 -0.48 -40.57
C ALA A 167 -31.07 0.39 -39.31
N THR A 168 -32.24 0.97 -39.04
CA THR A 168 -32.43 2.05 -38.05
C THR A 168 -33.61 1.70 -37.12
N ASN A 169 -33.34 1.67 -35.79
CA ASN A 169 -34.24 1.85 -34.62
C ASN A 169 -35.52 0.96 -34.46
N ALA A 170 -35.68 0.17 -33.38
CA ALA A 170 -36.20 0.51 -32.02
C ALA A 170 -37.76 0.56 -31.94
N PRO A 171 -38.46 0.72 -30.77
CA PRO A 171 -38.04 0.72 -29.34
C PRO A 171 -38.96 -0.11 -28.39
N LYS A 172 -38.66 -0.16 -27.07
CA LYS A 172 -39.69 -0.07 -26.00
C LYS A 172 -39.13 0.33 -24.62
N GLU A 173 -39.95 1.04 -23.85
CA GLU A 173 -39.60 1.77 -22.62
C GLU A 173 -39.92 1.02 -21.31
N LYS A 174 -39.29 1.42 -20.19
CA LYS A 174 -40.00 1.96 -19.01
C LYS A 174 -39.09 2.68 -18.01
N GLU A 175 -39.71 3.57 -17.24
CA GLU A 175 -39.16 4.60 -16.33
C GLU A 175 -38.64 3.99 -14.97
N ALA A 176 -38.07 4.70 -13.99
CA ALA A 176 -38.20 6.13 -13.67
C ALA A 176 -37.13 6.74 -12.71
N VAL A 177 -36.99 8.08 -12.84
CA VAL A 177 -36.71 9.10 -11.79
C VAL A 177 -35.28 9.25 -11.21
N VAL A 178 -34.98 10.52 -10.91
CA VAL A 178 -33.70 11.17 -10.62
C VAL A 178 -33.80 11.90 -9.27
N GLU A 179 -32.69 12.04 -8.55
CA GLU A 179 -32.36 13.27 -7.79
C GLU A 179 -30.83 13.41 -7.66
N LYS A 180 -30.37 14.63 -7.36
CA LYS A 180 -29.03 15.13 -7.74
C LYS A 180 -28.42 15.93 -6.60
N SER A 181 -27.21 15.56 -6.18
CA SER A 181 -26.38 16.39 -5.31
C SER A 181 -25.00 16.63 -5.92
N LYS A 182 -24.69 17.91 -6.17
CA LYS A 182 -23.31 18.38 -6.32
C LYS A 182 -22.75 18.57 -4.91
N GLU A 183 -21.49 18.24 -4.70
CA GLU A 183 -20.52 19.16 -4.08
C GLU A 183 -19.09 18.63 -4.23
N SER A 184 -18.14 19.54 -4.41
CA SER A 184 -16.72 19.23 -4.56
C SER A 184 -15.90 20.23 -3.74
N VAL A 185 -15.50 19.83 -2.53
CA VAL A 185 -14.46 20.49 -1.75
C VAL A 185 -13.52 19.42 -1.21
N THR A 186 -12.24 19.54 -1.56
CA THR A 186 -11.19 18.60 -1.17
C THR A 186 -10.75 18.85 0.27
N THR A 187 -11.08 17.91 1.17
CA THR A 187 -10.39 17.75 2.46
C THR A 187 -10.25 16.26 2.75
N ILE A 188 -9.04 15.79 3.05
CA ILE A 188 -8.72 14.36 3.22
C ILE A 188 -9.26 13.87 4.57
N PRO A 189 -10.17 12.87 4.63
CA PRO A 189 -10.55 12.23 5.89
C PRO A 189 -9.58 11.10 6.24
N VAL A 190 -9.05 11.12 7.47
CA VAL A 190 -8.34 9.97 8.06
C VAL A 190 -9.36 8.86 8.32
N VAL A 191 -9.18 7.69 7.71
CA VAL A 191 -10.09 6.56 7.86
C VAL A 191 -9.81 5.84 9.19
N VAL A 192 -10.71 6.01 10.15
CA VAL A 192 -10.85 5.13 11.31
C VAL A 192 -12.17 4.36 11.13
N SER A 193 -12.11 3.07 10.85
CA SER A 193 -13.30 2.23 10.66
C SER A 193 -13.88 1.76 12.00
N PRO A 194 -15.17 2.00 12.30
CA PRO A 194 -15.86 1.39 13.43
C PRO A 194 -16.65 0.16 12.98
N THR A 195 -16.19 -1.04 13.31
CA THR A 195 -16.94 -2.27 13.02
C THR A 195 -17.93 -2.57 14.14
N ALA A 196 -19.22 -2.27 13.93
CA ALA A 196 -20.29 -2.62 14.86
C ALA A 196 -20.59 -4.13 14.81
N GLY A 197 -20.02 -4.89 15.73
CA GLY A 197 -20.33 -6.32 15.95
C GLY A 197 -21.35 -6.50 17.08
N THR A 198 -22.48 -7.15 16.79
CA THR A 198 -23.52 -7.49 17.77
C THR A 198 -23.00 -8.41 18.88
N MET A 199 -23.08 -7.99 20.14
CA MET A 199 -22.74 -8.83 21.28
C MET A 199 -23.89 -9.74 21.68
N ALA A 200 -23.69 -11.06 21.54
CA ALA A 200 -24.50 -12.06 22.23
C ALA A 200 -23.81 -12.44 23.55
N MET A 201 -24.48 -12.19 24.68
CA MET A 201 -23.98 -12.56 26.01
C MET A 201 -23.80 -14.09 26.14
N ARG A 202 -22.58 -14.55 26.40
CA ARG A 202 -22.32 -15.86 27.00
C ARG A 202 -21.30 -15.73 28.12
N THR A 203 -21.69 -16.21 29.29
CA THR A 203 -20.88 -16.29 30.51
C THR A 203 -19.83 -17.39 30.37
N GLY A 204 -18.59 -17.10 30.77
CA GLY A 204 -17.49 -18.06 30.75
C GLY A 204 -16.15 -17.40 31.06
N VAL A 205 -15.75 -17.39 32.33
CA VAL A 205 -14.39 -16.98 32.72
C VAL A 205 -13.46 -18.16 32.47
N GLN A 206 -12.56 -18.04 31.50
CA GLN A 206 -11.40 -18.92 31.35
C GLN A 206 -10.11 -18.08 31.40
N TYR A 207 -9.40 -18.20 32.51
CA TYR A 207 -8.02 -17.73 32.62
C TYR A 207 -7.13 -18.61 31.74
N VAL A 208 -6.43 -18.01 30.78
CA VAL A 208 -5.38 -18.70 30.02
C VAL A 208 -4.10 -18.63 30.84
N GLN A 209 -3.78 -19.72 31.54
CA GLN A 209 -2.55 -19.86 32.32
C GLN A 209 -1.40 -20.28 31.41
N THR A 210 -0.60 -19.33 30.93
CA THR A 210 0.65 -19.60 30.19
C THR A 210 1.78 -19.99 31.15
N THR A 211 2.00 -21.29 31.33
CA THR A 211 3.17 -21.80 32.04
C THR A 211 4.38 -21.88 31.10
N MET A 212 5.42 -21.10 31.37
CA MET A 212 6.74 -21.30 30.78
C MET A 212 7.44 -22.47 31.49
N PRO A 213 7.99 -23.47 30.77
CA PRO A 213 8.69 -24.59 31.40
C PRO A 213 10.11 -24.19 31.83
N VAL A 214 10.34 -24.13 33.15
CA VAL A 214 11.69 -23.97 33.72
C VAL A 214 12.50 -25.24 33.47
N GLN A 215 13.50 -25.18 32.59
CA GLN A 215 14.45 -26.28 32.39
C GLN A 215 15.52 -26.26 33.48
N VAL A 216 15.40 -27.18 34.45
CA VAL A 216 16.43 -27.41 35.46
C VAL A 216 17.60 -28.17 34.84
N ARG A 217 18.72 -27.47 34.55
CA ARG A 217 19.99 -28.14 34.25
C ARG A 217 20.59 -28.69 35.55
N ARG A 218 20.66 -30.03 35.65
CA ARG A 218 21.63 -30.72 36.52
C ARG A 218 22.99 -30.76 35.83
N VAL A 219 23.98 -30.06 36.37
CA VAL A 219 25.34 -30.55 36.64
C VAL A 219 25.80 -29.85 37.92
#